data_AF-A0A2E4HHL6-F1
#
_entry.id   AF-A0A2E4HHL6-F1
#
_cell.length_a   1.000
_cell.length_b   1.000
_cell.length_c   1.000
_cell.angle_alpha   90.00
_cell.angle_beta   90.00
_cell.angle_gamma   90.00
#
_symmetry.space_group_name_H-M   'P 1'
#
loop_
_entity.id
_entity.type
_entity.pdbx_description
1 polymer ?
#
loop_
_entity_poly.entity_id
_entity_poly.type
_entity_poly.pdbx_seq_one_letter_code
_entity_poly.pdbx_strand_id
1 'polypeptide(L)'
;MANLRDLKKDLNFVLGDIIDAVYVWEALNPKEDTKKSEAIVDDAIATFDELISKINDRKVENRKAHIKAVRVELEEKATALVARINAL
;
A
#
# COMPACT_ATOMS: atom_id res chain seq x y z
N MET A 1 0.61 -17.82 -14.07
CA MET A 1 1.77 -16.93 -13.84
C MET A 1 1.20 -15.62 -13.37
N ALA A 2 1.57 -15.13 -12.18
CA ALA A 2 1.12 -13.83 -11.72
C ALA A 2 1.87 -12.78 -12.55
N ASN A 3 1.16 -12.12 -13.45
CA ASN A 3 1.78 -11.26 -14.44
C ASN A 3 2.03 -9.87 -13.81
N LEU A 4 2.95 -9.10 -14.40
CA LEU A 4 3.25 -7.71 -13.96
C LEU A 4 1.99 -6.86 -13.80
N ARG A 5 1.01 -7.08 -14.68
CA ARG A 5 -0.28 -6.40 -14.66
C ARG A 5 -1.09 -6.74 -13.41
N ASP A 6 -1.01 -7.98 -12.95
CA ASP A 6 -1.74 -8.43 -11.76
C ASP A 6 -1.11 -7.80 -10.52
N LEU A 7 0.22 -7.76 -10.42
CA LEU A 7 0.88 -7.08 -9.28
C LEU A 7 0.53 -5.58 -9.22
N LYS A 8 0.44 -4.90 -10.35
CA LYS A 8 -0.02 -3.50 -10.37
C LYS A 8 -1.45 -3.35 -9.90
N LYS A 9 -2.33 -4.28 -10.30
CA LYS A 9 -3.72 -4.29 -9.83
C LYS A 9 -3.78 -4.55 -8.33
N ASP A 10 -3.06 -5.55 -7.86
CA ASP A 10 -2.97 -5.90 -6.44
C ASP A 10 -2.48 -4.69 -5.62
N LEU A 11 -1.45 -3.99 -6.09
CA LEU A 11 -0.96 -2.76 -5.45
C LEU A 11 -2.03 -1.67 -5.36
N ASN A 12 -2.77 -1.42 -6.45
CA ASN A 12 -3.85 -0.42 -6.44
C ASN A 12 -5.01 -0.82 -5.55
N PHE A 13 -5.43 -2.08 -5.58
CA PHE A 13 -6.55 -2.56 -4.78
C PHE A 13 -6.19 -2.57 -3.30
N VAL A 14 -5.06 -3.15 -2.92
CA VAL A 14 -4.67 -3.27 -1.50
C VAL A 14 -4.45 -1.90 -0.87
N LEU A 15 -3.69 -1.01 -1.50
CA LEU A 15 -3.45 0.32 -0.92
C LEU A 15 -4.69 1.23 -1.03
N GLY A 16 -5.50 1.07 -2.07
CA GLY A 16 -6.80 1.74 -2.19
C GLY A 16 -7.76 1.35 -1.07
N ASP A 17 -7.93 0.04 -0.83
CA ASP A 17 -8.77 -0.49 0.24
C ASP A 17 -8.29 -0.02 1.63
N ILE A 18 -6.98 0.12 1.83
CA ILE A 18 -6.41 0.66 3.07
C ILE A 18 -6.78 2.13 3.24
N ILE A 19 -6.64 2.95 2.20
CA ILE A 19 -7.01 4.37 2.24
C ILE A 19 -8.52 4.53 2.49
N ASP A 20 -9.35 3.73 1.82
CA ASP A 20 -10.79 3.73 2.04
C ASP A 20 -11.14 3.33 3.48
N ALA A 21 -10.45 2.35 4.06
CA ALA A 21 -10.62 1.97 5.46
C ALA A 21 -10.28 3.12 6.42
N VAL A 22 -9.27 3.95 6.12
CA VAL A 22 -8.97 5.15 6.88
C VAL A 22 -10.12 6.15 6.83
N TYR A 23 -10.66 6.43 5.63
CA TYR A 23 -11.79 7.36 5.50
C TYR A 23 -13.06 6.85 6.20
N VAL A 24 -13.30 5.54 6.19
CA VAL A 24 -14.38 4.93 6.97
C VAL A 24 -14.16 5.16 8.47
N TRP A 25 -12.92 4.99 8.96
CA TRP A 25 -12.61 5.27 10.37
C TRP A 25 -12.83 6.75 10.72
N GLU A 26 -12.41 7.70 9.88
CA GLU A 26 -12.64 9.13 10.11
C GLU A 26 -14.13 9.48 10.14
N ALA A 27 -14.92 8.91 9.23
CA ALA A 27 -16.36 9.11 9.18
C ALA A 27 -17.07 8.57 10.43
N LEU A 28 -16.57 7.48 11.01
CA LEU A 28 -17.08 6.89 12.25
C LEU A 28 -16.59 7.64 13.50
N ASN A 29 -15.49 8.39 13.41
CA ASN A 29 -14.86 9.12 14.52
C ASN A 29 -14.75 10.63 14.25
N PRO A 30 -15.87 11.36 13.99
CA PRO A 30 -15.86 12.76 13.55
C PRO A 30 -15.35 13.77 14.61
N LYS A 31 -14.98 13.31 15.80
CA LYS A 31 -14.47 14.12 16.91
C LYS A 31 -12.98 13.92 17.17
N GLU A 32 -12.36 12.91 16.54
CA GLU A 32 -10.94 12.61 16.68
C GLU A 32 -10.09 13.51 15.78
N ASP A 33 -8.80 13.65 16.12
CA ASP A 33 -7.84 14.42 15.31
C ASP A 33 -7.47 13.63 14.05
N THR A 34 -7.84 14.16 12.88
CA THR A 34 -7.61 13.52 11.57
C THR A 34 -6.14 13.48 11.17
N LYS A 35 -5.24 14.18 11.88
CA LYS A 35 -3.81 14.18 11.51
C LYS A 35 -3.19 12.79 11.50
N LYS A 36 -3.62 11.90 12.40
CA LYS A 36 -3.06 10.54 12.47
C LYS A 36 -3.55 9.67 11.32
N SER A 37 -4.83 9.79 10.95
CA SER A 37 -5.44 9.09 9.83
C SER A 37 -4.90 9.63 8.50
N GLU A 38 -4.82 10.96 8.33
CA GLU A 38 -4.17 11.63 7.20
C GLU A 38 -2.72 11.14 7.00
N ALA A 39 -1.95 11.00 8.07
CA ALA A 39 -0.59 10.47 7.98
C ALA A 39 -0.54 9.01 7.48
N ILE A 40 -1.56 8.19 7.78
CA ILE A 40 -1.65 6.83 7.23
C ILE A 40 -1.95 6.87 5.74
N VAL A 41 -2.79 7.80 5.28
CA VAL A 41 -3.09 7.99 3.85
C VAL A 41 -1.82 8.44 3.11
N ASP A 42 -1.10 9.42 3.64
CA ASP A 42 0.18 9.88 3.05
C ASP A 42 1.20 8.75 2.94
N ASP A 43 1.34 7.93 4.00
CA ASP A 43 2.25 6.79 4.00
C ASP A 43 1.81 5.68 3.03
N ALA A 44 0.51 5.48 2.84
CA ALA A 44 -0.03 4.56 1.85
C ALA A 44 0.29 5.04 0.42
N ILE A 45 0.14 6.34 0.13
CA ILE A 45 0.49 6.94 -1.16
C ILE A 45 2.00 6.86 -1.42
N ALA A 46 2.83 7.19 -0.43
CA ALA A 46 4.28 7.09 -0.55
C ALA A 46 4.73 5.64 -0.81
N THR A 47 4.09 4.68 -0.13
CA THR A 47 4.31 3.25 -0.37
C THR A 47 3.90 2.85 -1.79
N PHE A 48 2.77 3.35 -2.28
CA PHE A 48 2.34 3.11 -3.65
C PHE A 48 3.39 3.59 -4.66
N ASP A 49 3.86 4.82 -4.52
CA ASP A 49 4.85 5.44 -5.42
C ASP A 49 6.19 4.69 -5.41
N GLU A 50 6.64 4.26 -4.24
CA GLU A 50 7.86 3.46 -4.10
C GLU A 50 7.70 2.10 -4.83
N LEU A 51 6.63 1.38 -4.53
CA LEU A 51 6.42 0.04 -5.07
C LEU A 51 6.13 0.07 -6.57
N ILE A 52 5.34 1.03 -7.07
CA ILE A 52 5.06 1.13 -8.51
C ILE A 52 6.32 1.49 -9.31
N SER A 53 7.22 2.30 -8.75
CA SER A 53 8.53 2.59 -9.33
C SER A 53 9.38 1.31 -9.43
N LYS A 54 9.49 0.54 -8.34
CA LYS A 54 10.18 -0.77 -8.33
C LYS A 54 9.56 -1.75 -9.33
N ILE A 55 8.23 -1.81 -9.41
CA ILE A 55 7.51 -2.65 -10.38
C ILE A 55 7.85 -2.23 -11.80
N ASN A 56 8.00 -0.94 -12.08
CA ASN A 56 8.29 -0.44 -13.43
C ASN A 56 9.77 -0.53 -13.83
N ASP A 57 10.68 -0.78 -12.89
CA ASP A 57 12.11 -0.86 -13.18
C ASP A 57 12.45 -2.05 -14.11
N ARG A 58 12.85 -1.73 -15.34
CA ARG A 58 13.24 -2.70 -16.36
C ARG A 58 14.73 -3.05 -16.35
N LYS A 59 15.53 -2.36 -15.54
CA LYS A 59 17.00 -2.55 -15.48
C LYS A 59 17.41 -3.73 -14.60
N VAL A 60 16.46 -4.37 -13.93
CA VAL A 60 16.72 -5.51 -13.05
C VAL A 60 17.12 -6.76 -13.84
N GLU A 61 18.20 -7.40 -13.40
CA GLU A 61 18.78 -8.59 -14.05
C GLU A 61 17.82 -9.80 -14.00
N ASN A 62 17.19 -10.02 -12.82
CA ASN A 62 16.21 -11.09 -12.63
C ASN A 62 14.82 -10.53 -12.32
N ARG A 63 14.07 -10.23 -13.38
CA ARG A 63 12.71 -9.67 -13.30
C ARG A 63 11.74 -10.52 -12.47
N LYS A 64 11.83 -11.84 -12.56
CA LYS A 64 10.93 -12.77 -11.86
C LYS A 64 11.18 -12.73 -10.35
N ALA A 65 12.45 -12.78 -9.94
CA ALA A 65 12.83 -12.66 -8.53
C ALA A 65 12.45 -11.28 -7.98
N HIS A 66 12.70 -10.22 -8.75
CA HIS A 66 12.35 -8.85 -8.38
C HIS A 66 10.85 -8.67 -8.12
N ILE A 67 10.00 -9.10 -9.06
CA ILE A 67 8.54 -9.03 -8.91
C ILE A 67 8.05 -9.81 -7.67
N LYS A 68 8.69 -10.95 -7.36
CA LYS A 68 8.37 -11.72 -6.16
C LYS A 68 8.77 -10.97 -4.88
N ALA A 69 9.94 -10.33 -4.86
CA ALA A 69 10.38 -9.53 -3.72
C ALA A 69 9.43 -8.35 -3.47
N VAL A 70 9.02 -7.64 -4.53
CA VAL A 70 8.08 -6.52 -4.41
C VAL A 70 6.71 -6.97 -3.89
N ARG A 71 6.26 -8.19 -4.18
CA ARG A 71 5.04 -8.76 -3.59
C ARG A 71 5.15 -8.93 -2.08
N VAL A 72 6.27 -9.48 -1.60
CA VAL A 72 6.51 -9.64 -0.16
C VAL A 72 6.57 -8.27 0.51
N GLU A 73 7.25 -7.31 -0.11
CA GLU A 73 7.34 -5.94 0.41
C GLU A 73 5.96 -5.25 0.48
N LEU A 74 5.10 -5.47 -0.52
CA LEU A 74 3.70 -5.00 -0.48
C LEU A 74 2.95 -5.59 0.71
N GLU A 75 3.03 -6.90 0.93
CA GLU A 75 2.34 -7.57 2.05
C GLU A 75 2.81 -7.04 3.41
N GLU A 76 4.12 -6.86 3.58
CA GLU A 76 4.71 -6.32 4.81
C GLU A 76 4.24 -4.89 5.09
N LYS A 77 4.34 -4.00 4.09
CA LYS A 77 3.93 -2.59 4.24
C LYS A 77 2.42 -2.45 4.42
N ALA A 78 1.62 -3.21 3.67
CA ALA A 78 0.17 -3.23 3.83
C ALA A 78 -0.23 -3.67 5.24
N THR A 79 0.39 -4.74 5.76
CA THR A 79 0.14 -5.21 7.13
C THR A 79 0.50 -4.15 8.17
N ALA A 80 1.61 -3.44 7.98
CA ALA A 80 2.02 -2.36 8.87
C ALA A 80 1.02 -1.18 8.85
N LEU A 81 0.49 -0.82 7.68
CA LEU A 81 -0.54 0.23 7.55
C LEU A 81 -1.85 -0.19 8.24
N VAL A 82 -2.31 -1.42 8.02
CA VAL A 82 -3.51 -1.96 8.70
C VAL A 82 -3.32 -1.97 10.22
N ALA A 83 -2.13 -2.33 10.71
CA ALA A 83 -1.85 -2.29 12.15
C ALA A 83 -1.93 -0.86 12.72
N ARG A 84 -1.53 0.16 11.94
CA ARG A 84 -1.67 1.56 12.34
C ARG A 84 -3.13 2.00 12.39
N ILE A 85 -3.95 1.58 11.43
CA ILE A 85 -5.40 1.86 11.42
C ILE A 85 -6.06 1.29 12.67
N ASN A 86 -5.73 0.04 13.05
CA ASN A 86 -6.27 -0.60 14.24
C ASN A 86 -5.81 0.04 15.56
N ALA A 87 -4.77 0.87 15.53
CA ALA A 87 -4.23 1.57 16.69
C ALA A 87 -4.68 3.04 16.79
N LEU A 88 -5.51 3.51 15.84
CA LEU A 88 -6.20 4.79 15.90
C LEU A 88 -7.37 4.75 16.88
#